data_AF-A0A5Q4Z2U4-F1
#
_entry.id   AF-A0A5Q4Z2U4-F1
#
_cell.length_a   1.000
_cell.length_b   1.000
_cell.length_c   1.000
_cell.angle_alpha   90.00
_cell.angle_beta   90.00
_cell.angle_gamma   90.00
#
_symmetry.space_group_name_H-M   'P 1'
#
loop_
_entity.id
_entity.type
_entity.pdbx_description
1 polymer ?
#
loop_
_entity_poly.entity_id
_entity_poly.type
_entity_poly.pdbx_seq_one_letter_code
_entity_poly.pdbx_strand_id
1 'polypeptide(L)' 'MSAVRNLRIRTEAVTLSVRPCSPRVGSTHTYVLNGTLMRDVLVNGKWVTVHTGEPRVRLAH' A
#
# COMPACT_ATOMS: atom_id res chain seq x y z
N MET A 1 -28.61 25.71 8.50
CA MET A 1 -27.98 24.39 8.23
C MET A 1 -27.27 24.45 6.88
N SER A 2 -25.94 24.26 6.84
CA SER A 2 -25.23 23.82 5.64
C SER A 2 -23.91 23.18 6.06
N ALA A 3 -23.92 21.86 6.18
CA ALA A 3 -22.81 21.03 6.65
C ALA A 3 -21.92 20.52 5.49
N VAL A 4 -21.71 21.31 4.43
CA VAL A 4 -21.10 20.81 3.18
C VAL A 4 -19.89 21.62 2.72
N ARG A 5 -19.11 22.20 3.64
CA ARG A 5 -17.94 23.04 3.26
C ARG A 5 -16.56 22.55 3.66
N ASN A 6 -16.40 21.36 4.26
CA ASN A 6 -15.10 20.91 4.78
C ASN A 6 -14.61 19.54 4.26
N LEU A 7 -14.87 19.19 3.00
CA LEU A 7 -14.32 17.96 2.38
C LEU A 7 -13.12 18.21 1.44
N ARG A 8 -12.55 19.43 1.44
CA ARG A 8 -11.47 19.82 0.52
C ARG A 8 -10.16 20.22 1.21
N ILE A 9 -9.88 19.70 2.41
CA ILE A 9 -8.48 19.65 2.85
C ILE A 9 -7.84 18.56 1.99
N ARG A 10 -7.16 18.97 0.92
CA ARG A 10 -6.29 18.08 0.14
C ARG A 10 -5.28 17.50 1.14
N THR A 11 -5.45 16.25 1.53
CA THR A 11 -4.45 15.52 2.29
C THR A 11 -3.23 15.41 1.38
N GLU A 12 -2.25 16.28 1.56
CA GLU A 12 -0.97 16.17 0.86
C GLU A 12 -0.25 14.95 1.40
N ALA A 13 0.01 13.97 0.53
CA ALA A 13 0.76 12.78 0.91
C ALA A 13 2.25 13.12 0.90
N VAL A 14 2.87 13.17 2.08
CA VAL A 14 4.31 13.36 2.23
C VAL A 14 4.98 11.98 2.28
N THR A 15 5.91 11.73 1.36
CA THR A 15 6.73 10.52 1.41
C THR A 15 7.74 10.64 2.55
N LEU A 16 7.49 9.94 3.65
CA LEU A 16 8.36 9.99 4.84
C LEU A 16 9.63 9.15 4.70
N SER A 17 9.63 8.11 3.87
CA SER A 17 10.80 7.25 3.65
C SER A 17 10.70 6.49 2.32
N VAL A 18 11.85 6.18 1.73
CA VAL A 18 11.98 5.29 0.58
C VAL A 18 12.87 4.12 1.01
N ARG A 19 12.39 2.89 0.82
CA ARG A 19 13.16 1.66 1.07
C ARG A 19 13.48 1.00 -0.26
N PRO A 20 14.73 0.55 -0.49
CA PRO A 20 15.02 -0.33 -1.61
C PRO A 20 14.08 -1.53 -1.57
N CYS A 21 13.37 -1.77 -2.66
CA CYS A 21 12.50 -2.93 -2.82
C CYS A 21 12.66 -3.49 -4.23
N SER A 22 12.42 -4.80 -4.36
CA SER A 22 12.35 -5.43 -5.66
C SER A 22 11.24 -4.76 -6.49
N PRO A 23 11.48 -4.46 -7.77
CA PRO A 23 10.44 -3.91 -8.65
C PRO A 23 9.18 -4.76 -8.61
N ARG A 24 8.02 -4.12 -8.71
CA ARG A 24 6.76 -4.85 -8.88
C ARG A 24 6.76 -5.49 -10.27
N VAL A 25 6.47 -6.79 -10.34
CA VAL A 25 6.45 -7.58 -11.58
C VAL A 25 5.09 -8.27 -11.72
N GLY A 26 4.60 -8.39 -12.96
CA GLY A 26 3.33 -9.05 -13.25
C GLY A 26 2.12 -8.23 -12.84
N SER A 27 1.05 -8.90 -12.39
CA SER A 27 -0.23 -8.30 -12.01
C SER A 27 -0.48 -8.24 -10.51
N THR A 28 0.36 -8.88 -9.69
CA THR A 28 0.27 -8.90 -8.23
C THR A 28 1.67 -8.83 -7.62
N HIS A 29 1.84 -8.04 -6.57
CA HIS A 29 3.08 -7.94 -5.81
C HIS A 29 2.79 -7.96 -4.31
N THR A 30 3.56 -8.76 -3.57
CA THR A 30 3.41 -8.93 -2.12
C THR A 30 4.73 -8.59 -1.43
N TYR A 31 4.67 -7.78 -0.37
CA TYR A 31 5.85 -7.32 0.37
C TYR A 31 5.49 -7.04 1.84
N VAL A 32 6.50 -6.88 2.69
CA VAL A 32 6.29 -6.49 4.10
C VAL A 32 6.70 -5.03 4.30
N LEU A 33 5.78 -4.21 4.81
CA LEU A 33 6.03 -2.82 5.18
C LEU A 33 5.70 -2.63 6.66
N ASN A 34 6.69 -2.22 7.46
CA ASN A 34 6.54 -2.00 8.90
C ASN A 34 5.86 -3.17 9.64
N GLY A 35 6.25 -4.40 9.28
CA GLY A 35 5.67 -5.61 9.90
C GLY A 35 4.26 -5.95 9.43
N THR A 36 3.72 -5.27 8.41
CA THR A 36 2.44 -5.60 7.78
C THR A 36 2.69 -6.20 6.40
N LEU A 37 2.06 -7.33 6.10
CA LEU A 37 2.01 -7.94 4.78
C LEU A 37 1.08 -7.11 3.88
N MET A 38 1.67 -6.51 2.85
CA MET A 38 1.00 -5.69 1.86
C MET A 38 0.80 -6.49 0.57
N ARG A 39 -0.36 -6.33 -0.06
CA ARG A 39 -0.64 -6.85 -1.41
C ARG A 39 -1.08 -5.73 -2.33
N ASP A 40 -0.31 -5.54 -3.40
CA ASP A 40 -0.62 -4.64 -4.49
C ASP A 40 -1.07 -5.43 -5.73
N VAL A 41 -2.06 -4.90 -6.44
CA VAL A 41 -2.53 -5.43 -7.73
C VAL A 41 -2.46 -4.34 -8.79
N LEU A 42 -2.14 -4.73 -10.02
CA LEU A 42 -2.11 -3.82 -11.16
C LEU A 42 -3.51 -3.72 -11.78
N VAL A 43 -4.14 -2.56 -11.65
CA VAL A 43 -5.48 -2.27 -12.20
C VAL A 43 -5.35 -1.10 -13.17
N ASN A 44 -5.69 -1.32 -14.44
CA ASN A 44 -5.62 -0.29 -15.50
C ASN A 44 -4.26 0.42 -15.57
N GLY A 45 -3.16 -0.34 -15.42
CA GLY A 45 -1.79 0.20 -15.45
C GLY A 45 -1.36 0.94 -14.17
N LYS A 46 -2.20 0.95 -13.12
CA LYS A 46 -1.87 1.56 -11.82
C LYS A 46 -1.84 0.51 -10.72
N TRP A 47 -0.83 0.60 -9.85
CA TRP A 47 -0.74 -0.26 -8.68
C TRP A 47 -1.69 0.23 -7.58
N VAL A 48 -2.51 -0.69 -7.06
CA VAL A 48 -3.47 -0.44 -5.99
C VAL A 48 -3.22 -1.44 -4.86
N THR A 49 -3.05 -0.95 -3.65
CA THR A 49 -2.96 -1.78 -2.44
C THR A 49 -4.36 -2.26 -2.05
N VAL A 50 -4.58 -3.58 -2.02
CA VAL A 50 -5.91 -4.18 -1.80
C VAL A 50 -6.04 -4.95 -0.50
N HIS A 51 -4.92 -5.32 0.14
CA HIS A 51 -4.96 -6.04 1.41
C HIS A 51 -3.75 -5.74 2.28
N THR A 52 -4.00 -5.62 3.58
CA THR A 52 -3.00 -5.50 4.64
C THR A 52 -3.27 -6.59 5.67
N GLY A 53 -2.29 -7.42 6.00
CA GLY A 53 -2.42 -8.51 6.96
C GLY A 53 -1.14 -8.75 7.74
N GLU A 54 -1.11 -9.75 8.62
CA GLU A 54 0.12 -10.10 9.35
C GLU A 54 1.09 -10.89 8.46
N PRO A 55 2.42 -10.70 8.60
CA PRO A 55 3.41 -11.47 7.87
C PRO A 55 3.34 -12.92 8.35
N ARG A 56 3.02 -13.85 7.44
CA ARG A 56 3.22 -15.28 7.73
C ARG A 56 4.72 -15.55 7.78
N VAL A 57 5.29 -15.60 8.97
CA VAL A 57 6.65 -16.11 9.17
C VAL A 57 6.65 -17.57 8.73
N ARG A 58 7.21 -17.86 7.55
CA ARG A 58 7.59 -19.24 7.23
C ARG A 58 8.79 -19.54 8.11
N LEU A 59 8.56 -20.24 9.22
CA LEU A 59 9.61 -20.96 9.91
C LEU A 59 10.19 -21.95 8.89
N ALA A 60 11.44 -21.72 8.48
CA ALA A 60 12.18 -22.72 7.72
C ALA A 60 12.43 -23.90 8.67
N HIS A 61 11.85 -25.05 8.34
CA HIS A 61 12.20 -26.34 8.94
C HIS A 61 13.43 -26.92 8.24
#